data_AF-A0A936HIR9-F1
#
_entry.id   AF-A0A936HIR9-F1
#
_cell.length_a   1.000
_cell.length_b   1.000
_cell.length_c   1.000
_cell.angle_alpha   90.00
_cell.angle_beta   90.00
_cell.angle_gamma   90.00
#
_symmetry.space_group_name_H-M   'P 1'
#
loop_
_entity.id
_entity.type
_entity.pdbx_description
1 polymer ?
#
loop_
_entity_poly.entity_id
_entity_poly.type
_entity_poly.pdbx_seq_one_letter_code
_entity_poly.pdbx_strand_id
1 'polypeptide(L)'
;MNKEVMAEVWRCPLCTGLPPECLAKLDGHVTTSRHVSGDLLFSKEMPADRLIIVLEGHVILYLDDAGSRNRIARIVAAGETCGEAAICGLGTYGVTAEVLGPTRIAAVSGAALCDVLAERFDLMLRLLTVLSVQLRALIREIADLKMKSAAQRLGLYLLGLTDVQRGPARVQLPYMKRLMAEALGMQPETLSRAFTKLQAVGVRTDSDDNACAIDDVAALRHFCKDASVEAEDARAGGPPNLPHGAGRAGVRASGHGDPPSRTHLNDADFDVVRHAPLFAGLAADELADLVDGAGIHVSAKRQHIFSAGDPADAFFVVLEGAVKLFVLSPEGCETIIEVVRAGATFAEAAIFASAGYPVHAEAFEDTRLLRIHRHDFLAKLRRNPSLALQMFVSLGQWQLLLMGEMWQLKAQTPAQRLAWTLLKLTTACSGPATITLRDPKSVVAARIGITPESLSRALTRLANLGVETRGNEITIASIEDLRRFAGL
;
A
#
# COMPACT_ATOMS: atom_id res chain seq x y z
N MET A 1 6.84 23.97 -27.23
CA MET A 1 6.93 22.49 -27.14
C MET A 1 6.23 21.81 -28.33
N ASN A 2 6.61 20.59 -28.74
CA ASN A 2 5.95 19.87 -29.84
C ASN A 2 4.51 19.50 -29.42
N LYS A 3 3.48 19.87 -30.21
CA LYS A 3 2.05 19.65 -29.87
C LYS A 3 1.73 18.18 -29.59
N GLU A 4 2.45 17.26 -30.22
CA GLU A 4 2.31 15.81 -30.05
C GLU A 4 2.73 15.34 -28.65
N VAL A 5 3.82 15.86 -28.11
CA VAL A 5 4.31 15.51 -26.76
C VAL A 5 3.30 15.94 -25.70
N MET A 6 2.74 17.14 -25.85
CA MET A 6 1.70 17.62 -24.94
C MET A 6 0.43 16.77 -25.04
N ALA A 7 0.07 16.29 -26.24
CA ALA A 7 -1.07 15.40 -26.44
C ALA A 7 -0.86 14.00 -25.83
N GLU A 8 0.38 13.53 -25.69
CA GLU A 8 0.69 12.25 -25.03
C GLU A 8 0.78 12.38 -23.52
N VAL A 9 1.40 13.45 -23.02
CA VAL A 9 1.33 13.80 -21.59
C VAL A 9 -0.14 13.90 -21.17
N TRP A 10 -1.01 14.45 -22.04
CA TRP A 10 -2.46 14.51 -21.84
C TRP A 10 -3.16 13.15 -21.68
N ARG A 11 -2.59 12.08 -22.22
CA ARG A 11 -3.16 10.71 -22.09
C ARG A 11 -2.75 10.03 -20.79
N CYS A 12 -1.77 10.59 -20.06
CA CYS A 12 -1.46 10.11 -18.73
C CYS A 12 -2.69 10.31 -17.82
N PRO A 13 -3.07 9.32 -16.98
CA PRO A 13 -4.16 9.45 -16.02
C PRO A 13 -4.05 10.70 -15.12
N LEU A 14 -2.84 11.21 -14.89
CA LEU A 14 -2.61 12.44 -14.13
C LEU A 14 -3.03 13.73 -14.85
N CYS A 15 -2.86 13.78 -16.18
CA CYS A 15 -3.08 14.98 -16.97
C CYS A 15 -4.35 14.94 -17.83
N THR A 16 -5.03 13.79 -17.87
CA THR A 16 -6.26 13.61 -18.65
C THR A 16 -7.35 14.54 -18.14
N GLY A 17 -7.81 15.47 -18.99
CA GLY A 17 -8.89 16.41 -18.68
C GLY A 17 -8.46 17.70 -17.98
N LEU A 18 -7.15 18.02 -17.98
CA LEU A 18 -6.67 19.36 -17.63
C LEU A 18 -7.23 20.42 -18.60
N PRO A 19 -7.32 21.70 -18.20
CA PRO A 19 -7.54 22.77 -19.17
C PRO A 19 -6.24 23.14 -19.89
N PRO A 20 -6.32 23.63 -21.14
CA PRO A 20 -5.14 24.08 -21.90
C PRO A 20 -4.31 25.16 -21.17
N GLU A 21 -4.94 25.96 -20.32
CA GLU A 21 -4.30 27.02 -19.54
C GLU A 21 -3.29 26.49 -18.52
N CYS A 22 -3.57 25.33 -17.90
CA CYS A 22 -2.63 24.69 -16.98
C CYS A 22 -1.38 24.20 -17.70
N LEU A 23 -1.51 23.81 -18.98
CA LEU A 23 -0.37 23.39 -19.80
C LEU A 23 0.57 24.55 -20.09
N ALA A 24 0.04 25.76 -20.30
CA ALA A 24 0.88 26.92 -20.55
C ALA A 24 1.80 27.21 -19.35
N LYS A 25 1.36 26.91 -18.12
CA LYS A 25 2.17 27.03 -16.91
C LYS A 25 3.21 25.94 -16.76
N LEU A 26 2.94 24.75 -17.30
CA LEU A 26 3.91 23.65 -17.35
C LEU A 26 4.83 23.73 -18.58
N ASP A 27 4.54 24.62 -19.55
CA ASP A 27 5.38 24.83 -20.72
C ASP A 27 6.75 25.37 -20.30
N GLY A 28 7.82 24.73 -20.75
CA GLY A 28 9.19 24.99 -20.28
C GLY A 28 9.61 24.26 -18.99
N HIS A 29 8.66 23.70 -18.23
CA HIS A 29 8.93 22.87 -17.05
C HIS A 29 8.84 21.36 -17.33
N VAL A 30 8.53 20.98 -18.57
CA VAL A 30 8.50 19.61 -19.06
C VAL A 30 9.65 19.38 -20.03
N THR A 31 10.47 18.38 -19.75
CA THR A 31 11.54 17.93 -20.65
C THR A 31 11.29 16.50 -21.09
N THR A 32 11.35 16.23 -22.39
CA THR A 32 11.28 14.87 -22.94
C THR A 32 12.65 14.34 -23.30
N SER A 33 12.87 13.06 -23.04
CA SER A 33 14.11 12.36 -23.37
C SER A 33 13.82 10.92 -23.79
N ARG A 34 14.71 10.37 -24.63
CA ARG A 34 14.73 8.96 -24.99
C ARG A 34 15.90 8.30 -24.27
N HIS A 35 15.67 7.11 -23.75
CA HIS A 35 16.62 6.31 -23.00
C HIS A 35 16.69 4.90 -23.57
N VAL A 36 17.84 4.27 -23.40
CA VAL A 36 18.09 2.88 -23.76
C VAL A 36 18.09 2.00 -22.52
N SER A 37 18.10 0.68 -22.72
CA SER A 37 18.12 -0.27 -21.60
C SER A 37 19.34 -0.02 -20.69
N GLY A 38 19.11 0.00 -19.39
CA GLY A 38 20.13 0.21 -18.36
C GLY A 38 20.34 1.67 -17.95
N ASP A 39 19.73 2.64 -18.65
CA ASP A 39 19.82 4.04 -18.25
C ASP A 39 19.08 4.26 -16.91
N LEU A 40 19.75 4.94 -15.98
CA LEU A 40 19.15 5.33 -14.69
C LEU A 40 18.43 6.67 -14.85
N LEU A 41 17.13 6.69 -14.54
CA LEU A 41 16.33 7.91 -14.53
C LEU A 41 16.53 8.70 -13.25
N PHE A 42 16.53 8.00 -12.12
CA PHE A 42 16.92 8.55 -10.83
C PHE A 42 17.36 7.44 -9.85
N SER A 43 18.00 7.82 -8.74
CA SER A 43 18.42 6.92 -7.66
C SER A 43 17.77 7.33 -6.34
N LYS A 44 17.70 6.40 -5.39
CA LYS A 44 17.01 6.59 -4.10
C LYS A 44 17.51 7.81 -3.30
N GLU A 45 18.78 8.16 -3.43
CA GLU A 45 19.45 9.23 -2.70
C GLU A 45 19.39 10.58 -3.44
N MET A 46 19.02 10.58 -4.73
CA MET A 46 18.93 11.83 -5.48
C MET A 46 17.77 12.69 -4.98
N PRO A 47 17.94 14.02 -4.98
CA PRO A 47 16.86 14.94 -4.66
C PRO A 47 15.65 14.70 -5.55
N ALA A 48 14.47 14.57 -4.95
CA ALA A 48 13.23 14.38 -5.69
C ALA A 48 12.75 15.74 -6.21
N ASP A 49 13.11 16.07 -7.44
CA ASP A 49 12.81 17.36 -8.08
C ASP A 49 11.86 17.23 -9.28
N ARG A 50 11.65 16.01 -9.80
CA ARG A 50 10.89 15.75 -11.01
C ARG A 50 9.96 14.55 -10.87
N LEU A 51 8.74 14.70 -11.36
CA LEU A 51 7.84 13.59 -11.65
C LEU A 51 8.15 13.06 -13.05
N ILE A 52 8.25 11.75 -13.19
CA ILE A 52 8.49 11.08 -14.46
C ILE A 52 7.19 10.45 -14.96
N ILE A 53 6.85 10.73 -16.21
CA ILE A 53 5.75 10.10 -16.96
C ILE A 53 6.37 9.23 -18.04
N VAL A 54 6.03 7.93 -18.04
CA VAL A 54 6.49 7.01 -19.08
C VAL A 54 5.57 7.17 -20.28
N LEU A 55 6.10 7.66 -21.41
CA LEU A 55 5.31 7.85 -22.64
C LEU A 55 5.30 6.57 -23.48
N GLU A 56 6.46 5.91 -23.59
CA GLU A 56 6.66 4.65 -24.29
C GLU A 56 7.71 3.82 -23.56
N GLY A 57 7.59 2.49 -23.59
CA GLY A 57 8.55 1.58 -22.95
C GLY A 57 8.20 1.26 -21.50
N HIS A 58 9.21 0.86 -20.73
CA HIS A 58 9.04 0.37 -19.35
C HIS A 58 10.21 0.82 -18.46
N VAL A 59 9.88 1.19 -17.24
CA VAL A 59 10.84 1.57 -16.20
C VAL A 59 10.67 0.61 -15.02
N ILE A 60 11.77 0.09 -14.48
CA ILE A 60 11.77 -0.64 -13.22
C ILE A 60 12.11 0.30 -12.08
N LEU A 61 11.35 0.22 -11.00
CA LEU A 61 11.70 0.78 -9.71
C LEU A 61 12.30 -0.33 -8.85
N TYR A 62 13.39 -0.09 -8.15
CA TYR A 62 13.99 -1.00 -7.19
C TYR A 62 14.68 -0.25 -6.04
N LEU A 63 15.00 -0.98 -4.97
CA LEU A 63 15.89 -0.50 -3.92
C LEU A 63 17.28 -1.11 -4.10
N ASP A 64 18.30 -0.27 -3.95
CA ASP A 64 19.70 -0.72 -3.85
C ASP A 64 19.94 -1.37 -2.48
N ASP A 65 20.22 -2.69 -2.49
CA ASP A 65 20.71 -3.44 -1.33
C ASP A 65 22.24 -3.61 -1.45
N ALA A 66 22.96 -3.32 -0.37
CA ALA A 66 24.42 -3.35 -0.31
C ALA A 66 25.03 -4.75 -0.52
N GLY A 67 24.21 -5.81 -0.51
CA GLY A 67 24.69 -7.20 -0.52
C GLY A 67 24.41 -8.03 -1.78
N SER A 68 23.32 -7.81 -2.53
CA SER A 68 22.99 -8.67 -3.70
C SER A 68 21.71 -8.24 -4.43
N ARG A 69 21.84 -7.90 -5.72
CA ARG A 69 20.83 -7.77 -6.80
C ARG A 69 19.68 -6.79 -6.55
N ASN A 70 19.55 -5.84 -7.48
CA ASN A 70 18.40 -4.95 -7.67
C ASN A 70 17.10 -5.75 -7.60
N ARG A 71 16.30 -5.52 -6.56
CA ARG A 71 15.01 -6.19 -6.36
C ARG A 71 13.88 -5.31 -6.85
N ILE A 72 13.20 -5.76 -7.90
CA ILE A 72 12.14 -4.99 -8.55
C ILE A 72 11.00 -4.72 -7.57
N ALA A 73 10.80 -3.44 -7.26
CA ALA A 73 9.68 -2.90 -6.53
C ALA A 73 8.41 -2.94 -7.38
N ARG A 74 8.51 -2.36 -8.57
CA ARG A 74 7.41 -2.13 -9.48
C ARG A 74 7.95 -1.96 -10.90
N ILE A 75 7.17 -2.38 -11.88
CA ILE A 75 7.38 -2.02 -13.28
C ILE A 75 6.37 -0.93 -13.61
N VAL A 76 6.84 0.16 -14.20
CA VAL A 76 6.06 1.32 -14.60
C VAL A 76 5.95 1.29 -16.11
N ALA A 77 4.73 1.13 -16.61
CA ALA A 77 4.43 1.00 -18.03
C ALA A 77 4.07 2.36 -18.67
N ALA A 78 3.98 2.37 -20.00
CA ALA A 78 3.53 3.54 -20.74
C ALA A 78 2.15 4.05 -20.25
N GLY A 79 2.06 5.36 -20.02
CA GLY A 79 0.91 6.04 -19.42
C GLY A 79 0.99 6.16 -17.90
N GLU A 80 1.85 5.42 -17.21
CA GLU A 80 2.01 5.51 -15.76
C GLU A 80 3.10 6.52 -15.35
N THR A 81 3.15 6.80 -14.04
CA THR A 81 4.12 7.72 -13.43
C THR A 81 4.99 7.07 -12.38
N CYS A 82 6.14 7.69 -12.15
CA CYS A 82 7.00 7.44 -11.00
C CYS A 82 7.70 8.72 -10.56
N GLY A 83 8.24 8.72 -9.34
CA GLY A 83 8.91 9.90 -8.78
C GLY A 83 7.93 10.89 -8.11
N GLU A 84 6.78 10.40 -7.65
CA GLU A 84 5.77 11.18 -6.92
C GLU A 84 6.35 11.87 -5.68
N ALA A 85 7.47 11.36 -5.15
CA ALA A 85 8.25 11.98 -4.09
C ALA A 85 8.61 13.45 -4.37
N ALA A 86 8.73 13.85 -5.64
CA ALA A 86 9.02 15.21 -6.05
C ALA A 86 7.90 16.21 -5.72
N ILE A 87 6.66 15.72 -5.57
CA ILE A 87 5.48 16.51 -5.20
C ILE A 87 5.23 16.40 -3.69
N CYS A 88 5.61 15.28 -3.09
CA CYS A 88 5.41 15.01 -1.67
C CYS A 88 6.39 15.74 -0.73
N GLY A 89 7.34 16.52 -1.25
CA GLY A 89 8.32 17.25 -0.43
C GLY A 89 9.24 16.33 0.40
N LEU A 90 9.45 15.10 -0.05
CA LEU A 90 10.16 14.05 0.71
C LEU A 90 11.68 14.17 0.67
N GLY A 91 12.20 15.21 -0.01
CA GLY A 91 13.63 15.45 -0.16
C GLY A 91 14.27 14.56 -1.22
N THR A 92 14.09 13.23 -1.16
CA THR A 92 14.70 12.26 -2.10
C THR A 92 13.68 11.27 -2.68
N TYR A 93 14.06 10.58 -3.77
CA TYR A 93 13.16 9.64 -4.45
C TYR A 93 12.85 8.37 -3.65
N GLY A 94 13.72 7.97 -2.73
CA GLY A 94 13.54 6.77 -1.90
C GLY A 94 13.65 5.42 -2.64
N VAL A 95 13.63 5.42 -3.98
CA VAL A 95 13.84 4.27 -4.87
C VAL A 95 14.70 4.67 -6.07
N THR A 96 15.32 3.67 -6.69
CA THR A 96 16.09 3.81 -7.92
C THR A 96 15.23 3.37 -9.11
N ALA A 97 15.27 4.16 -10.19
CA ALA A 97 14.52 3.94 -11.41
C ALA A 97 15.46 3.67 -12.59
N GLU A 98 15.30 2.54 -13.25
CA GLU A 98 16.12 2.12 -14.39
C GLU A 98 15.24 1.71 -15.57
N VAL A 99 15.73 1.98 -16.77
CA VAL A 99 15.02 1.72 -18.02
C VAL A 99 15.26 0.27 -18.49
N LEU A 100 14.19 -0.46 -18.83
CA LEU A 100 14.29 -1.88 -19.26
C LEU A 100 14.53 -2.08 -20.77
N GLY A 101 14.40 -1.04 -21.57
CA GLY A 101 14.45 -1.10 -23.03
C GLY A 101 14.25 0.29 -23.64
N PRO A 102 14.17 0.43 -24.98
CA PRO A 102 13.93 1.73 -25.61
C PRO A 102 12.69 2.41 -25.00
N THR A 103 12.92 3.48 -24.26
CA THR A 103 11.89 4.13 -23.43
C THR A 103 11.91 5.62 -23.67
N ARG A 104 10.73 6.21 -23.80
CA ARG A 104 10.55 7.65 -23.93
C ARG A 104 9.80 8.15 -22.72
N ILE A 105 10.33 9.19 -22.09
CA ILE A 105 9.75 9.77 -20.89
C ILE A 105 9.49 11.27 -21.06
N ALA A 106 8.57 11.79 -20.26
CA ALA A 106 8.46 13.21 -19.95
C ALA A 106 8.78 13.41 -18.46
N ALA A 107 9.76 14.26 -18.16
CA ALA A 107 10.08 14.68 -16.81
C ALA A 107 9.48 16.07 -16.55
N VAL A 108 8.67 16.19 -15.50
CA VAL A 108 7.96 17.40 -15.10
C VAL A 108 8.53 17.90 -13.80
N SER A 109 8.85 19.19 -13.69
CA SER A 109 9.30 19.78 -12.41
C SER A 109 8.24 19.62 -11.32
N GLY A 110 8.63 19.04 -10.19
CA GLY A 110 7.76 18.89 -9.01
C GLY A 110 7.28 20.23 -8.46
N ALA A 111 8.17 21.23 -8.40
CA ALA A 111 7.84 22.58 -7.94
C ALA A 111 6.77 23.25 -8.84
N ALA A 112 6.98 23.23 -10.17
CA ALA A 112 6.00 23.79 -11.10
C ALA A 112 4.65 23.06 -11.07
N LEU A 113 4.68 21.73 -10.84
CA LEU A 113 3.46 20.95 -10.68
C LEU A 113 2.75 21.31 -9.37
N CYS A 114 3.46 21.50 -8.24
CA CYS A 114 2.89 21.98 -6.98
C CYS A 114 2.22 23.35 -7.13
N ASP A 115 2.81 24.28 -7.87
CA ASP A 115 2.21 25.60 -8.12
C ASP A 115 0.88 25.49 -8.87
N VAL A 116 0.83 24.66 -9.93
CA VAL A 116 -0.41 24.41 -10.69
C VAL A 116 -1.46 23.71 -9.82
N LEU A 117 -1.02 22.79 -8.96
CA LEU A 117 -1.89 22.04 -8.05
C LEU A 117 -2.51 22.93 -6.97
N ALA A 118 -1.76 23.89 -6.45
CA ALA A 118 -2.23 24.85 -5.46
C ALA A 118 -3.35 25.75 -6.01
N GLU A 119 -3.34 26.05 -7.30
CA GLU A 119 -4.38 26.87 -7.93
C GLU A 119 -5.61 26.06 -8.40
N ARG A 120 -5.47 24.74 -8.57
CA ARG A 120 -6.47 23.91 -9.25
C ARG A 120 -6.84 22.67 -8.45
N PHE A 121 -7.86 22.82 -7.61
CA PHE A 121 -8.40 21.72 -6.81
C PHE A 121 -8.79 20.48 -7.63
N ASP A 122 -9.37 20.64 -8.82
CA ASP A 122 -9.79 19.49 -9.66
C ASP A 122 -8.60 18.60 -10.05
N LEU A 123 -7.42 19.20 -10.28
CA LEU A 123 -6.20 18.46 -10.59
C LEU A 123 -5.67 17.75 -9.34
N MET A 124 -5.65 18.45 -8.20
CA MET A 124 -5.27 17.87 -6.92
C MET A 124 -6.13 16.66 -6.55
N LEU A 125 -7.45 16.77 -6.73
CA LEU A 125 -8.38 15.69 -6.45
C LEU A 125 -8.10 14.45 -7.34
N ARG A 126 -7.74 14.66 -8.61
CA ARG A 126 -7.34 13.57 -9.52
C ARG A 126 -6.06 12.89 -9.05
N LEU A 127 -5.04 13.66 -8.65
CA LEU A 127 -3.80 13.10 -8.10
C LEU A 127 -4.04 12.29 -6.83
N LEU A 128 -4.82 12.84 -5.89
CA LEU A 128 -5.22 12.12 -4.67
C LEU A 128 -5.96 10.82 -5.01
N THR A 129 -6.81 10.83 -6.03
CA THR A 129 -7.51 9.64 -6.52
C THR A 129 -6.54 8.60 -7.08
N VAL A 130 -5.60 9.00 -7.92
CA VAL A 130 -4.59 8.09 -8.51
C VAL A 130 -3.71 7.48 -7.41
N LEU A 131 -3.21 8.30 -6.50
CA LEU A 131 -2.39 7.85 -5.37
C LEU A 131 -3.17 6.89 -4.46
N SER A 132 -4.46 7.15 -4.24
CA SER A 132 -5.34 6.27 -3.46
C SER A 132 -5.55 4.92 -4.14
N VAL A 133 -5.68 4.89 -5.48
CA VAL A 133 -5.75 3.63 -6.25
C VAL A 133 -4.42 2.86 -6.15
N GLN A 134 -3.28 3.55 -6.24
CA GLN A 134 -1.97 2.94 -6.09
C GLN A 134 -1.76 2.35 -4.68
N LEU A 135 -2.15 3.07 -3.63
CA LEU A 135 -2.13 2.58 -2.24
C LEU A 135 -2.96 1.30 -2.08
N ARG A 136 -4.15 1.26 -2.67
CA ARG A 136 -4.99 0.06 -2.65
C ARG A 136 -4.31 -1.12 -3.34
N ALA A 137 -3.63 -0.89 -4.46
CA ALA A 137 -2.87 -1.93 -5.16
C ALA A 137 -1.73 -2.46 -4.28
N LEU A 138 -0.98 -1.57 -3.61
CA LEU A 138 0.07 -1.97 -2.67
C LEU A 138 -0.46 -2.78 -1.48
N ILE A 139 -1.57 -2.36 -0.87
CA ILE A 139 -2.20 -3.12 0.22
C ILE A 139 -2.56 -4.54 -0.24
N ARG A 140 -3.14 -4.67 -1.45
CA ARG A 140 -3.49 -5.96 -2.02
C ARG A 140 -2.25 -6.81 -2.29
N GLU A 141 -1.18 -6.21 -2.80
CA GLU A 141 0.07 -6.92 -3.04
C GLU A 141 0.72 -7.41 -1.75
N ILE A 142 0.75 -6.59 -0.70
CA ILE A 142 1.22 -6.98 0.64
C ILE A 142 0.38 -8.14 1.18
N ALA A 143 -0.94 -8.04 1.10
CA ALA A 143 -1.86 -9.10 1.52
C ALA A 143 -1.58 -10.41 0.77
N ASP A 144 -1.37 -10.35 -0.54
CA ASP A 144 -1.04 -11.50 -1.38
C ASP A 144 0.33 -12.09 -1.03
N LEU A 145 1.33 -11.27 -0.74
CA LEU A 145 2.65 -11.73 -0.29
C LEU A 145 2.58 -12.45 1.06
N LYS A 146 1.69 -12.02 1.96
CA LYS A 146 1.52 -12.62 3.30
C LYS A 146 0.67 -13.89 3.29
N MET A 147 -0.36 -13.96 2.44
CA MET A 147 -1.37 -15.03 2.50
C MET A 147 -1.29 -16.04 1.36
N LYS A 148 -0.78 -15.66 0.18
CA LYS A 148 -0.80 -16.54 -1.00
C LYS A 148 0.53 -17.26 -1.20
N SER A 149 0.44 -18.52 -1.61
CA SER A 149 1.61 -19.30 -1.99
C SER A 149 2.22 -18.81 -3.30
N ALA A 150 3.50 -19.15 -3.56
CA ALA A 150 4.19 -18.79 -4.80
C ALA A 150 3.42 -19.20 -6.08
N ALA A 151 2.79 -20.38 -6.08
CA ALA A 151 1.96 -20.83 -7.20
C ALA A 151 0.72 -19.96 -7.41
N GLN A 152 0.04 -19.57 -6.33
CA GLN A 152 -1.14 -18.71 -6.43
C GLN A 152 -0.77 -17.30 -6.91
N ARG A 153 0.35 -16.74 -6.41
CA ARG A 153 0.86 -15.43 -6.88
C ARG A 153 1.22 -15.46 -8.36
N LEU A 154 1.90 -16.53 -8.81
CA LEU A 154 2.19 -16.73 -10.23
C LEU A 154 0.92 -16.87 -11.07
N GLY A 155 -0.07 -17.62 -10.60
CA GLY A 155 -1.33 -17.77 -11.33
C GLY A 155 -2.10 -16.45 -11.45
N LEU A 156 -2.15 -15.62 -10.41
CA LEU A 156 -2.76 -14.28 -10.46
C LEU A 156 -2.04 -13.35 -11.42
N TYR A 157 -0.71 -13.42 -11.46
CA TYR A 157 0.07 -12.68 -12.44
C TYR A 157 -0.30 -13.06 -13.88
N LEU A 158 -0.42 -14.37 -14.17
CA LEU A 158 -0.84 -14.84 -15.49
C LEU A 158 -2.28 -14.43 -15.83
N LEU A 159 -3.18 -14.42 -14.85
CA LEU A 159 -4.56 -13.95 -15.01
C LEU A 159 -4.63 -12.44 -15.28
N GLY A 160 -3.70 -11.65 -14.74
CA GLY A 160 -3.61 -10.20 -15.00
C GLY A 160 -3.10 -9.85 -16.41
N LEU A 161 -2.57 -10.83 -17.14
CA LEU A 161 -2.07 -10.64 -18.51
C LEU A 161 -3.09 -11.09 -19.57
N THR A 162 -4.30 -11.52 -19.17
CA THR A 162 -5.35 -11.95 -20.10
C THR A 162 -6.71 -11.36 -19.73
N ASP A 163 -7.41 -10.84 -20.74
CA ASP A 163 -8.78 -10.34 -20.60
C ASP A 163 -9.83 -11.46 -20.69
N VAL A 164 -9.40 -12.68 -21.04
CA VAL A 164 -10.26 -13.85 -21.13
C VAL A 164 -10.79 -14.20 -19.74
N GLN A 165 -12.10 -14.42 -19.63
CA GLN A 165 -12.74 -14.73 -18.35
C GLN A 165 -12.98 -16.23 -18.12
N ARG A 166 -13.23 -16.99 -19.20
CA ARG A 166 -13.47 -18.44 -19.16
C ARG A 166 -12.90 -19.12 -20.41
N GLY A 167 -12.44 -20.37 -20.27
CA GLY A 167 -11.87 -21.14 -21.36
C GLY A 167 -10.37 -20.94 -21.56
N PRO A 168 -9.80 -21.44 -22.67
CA PRO A 168 -8.36 -21.43 -22.88
C PRO A 168 -7.85 -20.04 -23.25
N ALA A 169 -6.67 -19.69 -22.74
CA ALA A 169 -5.99 -18.44 -23.06
C ALA A 169 -4.50 -18.69 -23.30
N ARG A 170 -3.92 -17.99 -24.27
CA ARG A 170 -2.46 -17.93 -24.44
C ARG A 170 -1.99 -16.55 -24.02
N VAL A 171 -0.99 -16.53 -23.15
CA VAL A 171 -0.53 -15.33 -22.47
C VAL A 171 0.95 -15.13 -22.78
N GLN A 172 1.28 -13.97 -23.33
CA GLN A 172 2.68 -13.63 -23.59
C GLN A 172 3.32 -13.13 -22.29
N LEU A 173 4.46 -13.72 -21.91
CA LEU A 173 5.21 -13.22 -20.77
C LEU A 173 5.97 -11.95 -21.20
N PRO A 174 5.75 -10.81 -20.54
CA PRO A 174 6.34 -9.54 -20.96
C PRO A 174 7.86 -9.50 -20.76
N TYR A 175 8.42 -10.34 -19.88
CA TYR A 175 9.84 -10.35 -19.52
C TYR A 175 10.37 -11.77 -19.34
N MET A 176 11.68 -11.91 -19.15
CA MET A 176 12.32 -13.19 -18.84
C MET A 176 11.85 -13.74 -17.48
N LYS A 177 11.82 -15.08 -17.34
CA LYS A 177 11.44 -15.78 -16.10
C LYS A 177 12.11 -15.24 -14.84
N ARG A 178 13.36 -14.78 -14.93
CA ARG A 178 14.08 -14.21 -13.78
C ARG A 178 13.47 -12.90 -13.28
N LEU A 179 13.13 -11.97 -14.17
CA LEU A 179 12.49 -10.71 -13.83
C LEU A 179 11.10 -10.96 -13.23
N MET A 180 10.39 -11.98 -13.71
CA MET A 180 9.12 -12.41 -13.10
C MET A 180 9.29 -12.94 -11.68
N ALA A 181 10.32 -13.75 -11.42
CA ALA A 181 10.61 -14.26 -10.08
C ALA A 181 10.81 -13.08 -9.10
N GLU A 182 11.63 -12.11 -9.51
CA GLU A 182 11.91 -10.89 -8.74
C GLU A 182 10.63 -10.06 -8.51
N ALA A 183 9.84 -9.81 -9.56
CA ALA A 183 8.57 -9.08 -9.48
C ALA A 183 7.58 -9.75 -8.52
N LEU A 184 7.49 -11.09 -8.54
CA LEU A 184 6.60 -11.88 -7.68
C LEU A 184 7.17 -12.16 -6.28
N GLY A 185 8.31 -11.57 -5.93
CA GLY A 185 8.93 -11.74 -4.62
C GLY A 185 9.29 -13.18 -4.31
N MET A 186 9.87 -13.89 -5.28
CA MET A 186 10.34 -15.26 -5.11
C MET A 186 11.68 -15.51 -5.81
N GLN A 187 12.38 -16.57 -5.42
CA GLN A 187 13.61 -16.97 -6.09
C GLN A 187 13.31 -17.70 -7.42
N PRO A 188 14.19 -17.65 -8.43
CA PRO A 188 13.98 -18.33 -9.71
C PRO A 188 13.65 -19.83 -9.58
N GLU A 189 14.25 -20.54 -8.62
CA GLU A 189 13.97 -21.95 -8.36
C GLU A 189 12.57 -22.14 -7.75
N THR A 190 12.09 -21.16 -6.99
CA THR A 190 10.71 -21.16 -6.45
C THR A 190 9.70 -20.91 -7.56
N LEU A 191 10.03 -20.04 -8.52
CA LEU A 191 9.22 -19.80 -9.71
C LEU A 191 9.08 -21.08 -10.56
N SER A 192 10.18 -21.80 -10.81
CA SER A 192 10.13 -23.07 -11.54
C SER A 192 9.22 -24.10 -10.86
N ARG A 193 9.31 -24.24 -9.53
CA ARG A 193 8.41 -25.11 -8.76
C ARG A 193 6.95 -24.64 -8.81
N ALA A 194 6.72 -23.32 -8.81
CA ALA A 194 5.39 -22.74 -8.94
C ALA A 194 4.76 -23.10 -10.30
N PHE A 195 5.51 -23.00 -11.41
CA PHE A 195 5.05 -23.46 -12.72
C PHE A 195 4.72 -24.95 -12.72
N THR A 196 5.56 -25.81 -12.14
CA THR A 196 5.25 -27.25 -12.01
C THR A 196 3.95 -27.50 -11.25
N LYS A 197 3.68 -26.73 -10.19
CA LYS A 197 2.43 -26.83 -9.45
C LYS A 197 1.22 -26.36 -10.26
N LEU A 198 1.38 -25.33 -11.09
CA LEU A 198 0.32 -24.81 -11.95
C LEU A 198 0.04 -25.70 -13.18
N GLN A 199 0.98 -26.56 -13.60
CA GLN A 199 0.72 -27.57 -14.64
C GLN A 199 -0.43 -28.50 -14.26
N ALA A 200 -0.60 -28.82 -12.98
CA ALA A 200 -1.73 -29.61 -12.49
C ALA A 200 -3.09 -28.91 -12.68
N VAL A 201 -3.10 -27.59 -12.88
CA VAL A 201 -4.30 -26.77 -13.08
C VAL A 201 -4.40 -26.32 -14.56
N GLY A 202 -3.62 -26.92 -15.45
CA GLY A 202 -3.70 -26.65 -16.90
C GLY A 202 -2.85 -25.48 -17.40
N VAL A 203 -1.87 -24.99 -16.62
CA VAL A 203 -0.91 -23.98 -17.09
C VAL A 203 0.32 -24.65 -17.69
N ARG A 204 0.58 -24.43 -18.98
CA ARG A 204 1.73 -24.99 -19.70
C ARG A 204 2.64 -23.87 -20.17
N THR A 205 3.93 -24.01 -19.93
CA THR A 205 4.94 -23.06 -20.43
C THR A 205 5.44 -23.52 -21.78
N ASP A 206 5.43 -22.62 -22.75
CA ASP A 206 6.09 -22.80 -24.03
C ASP A 206 7.50 -22.22 -23.94
N SER A 207 8.51 -23.10 -23.97
CA SER A 207 9.92 -22.70 -23.78
C SER A 207 10.45 -21.88 -24.95
N ASP A 208 9.87 -22.02 -26.13
CA ASP A 208 10.39 -21.47 -27.37
C ASP A 208 9.80 -20.09 -27.70
N ASP A 209 8.63 -19.75 -27.15
CA ASP A 209 7.87 -18.53 -27.51
C ASP A 209 7.66 -17.55 -26.34
N ASN A 210 8.37 -17.73 -25.21
CA ASN A 210 8.17 -16.97 -23.95
C ASN A 210 6.68 -16.78 -23.59
N ALA A 211 5.88 -17.82 -23.81
CA ALA A 211 4.42 -17.79 -23.68
C ALA A 211 3.94 -18.86 -22.70
N CYS A 212 2.78 -18.62 -22.10
CA CYS A 212 2.07 -19.61 -21.29
C CYS A 212 0.70 -19.90 -21.91
N ALA A 213 0.37 -21.17 -22.08
CA ALA A 213 -0.98 -21.61 -22.37
C ALA A 213 -1.70 -21.93 -21.05
N ILE A 214 -2.92 -21.44 -20.91
CA ILE A 214 -3.83 -21.71 -19.82
C ILE A 214 -4.98 -22.50 -20.43
N ASP A 215 -5.17 -23.75 -20.01
CA ASP A 215 -6.21 -24.63 -20.56
C ASP A 215 -7.62 -24.15 -20.15
N ASP A 216 -7.78 -23.66 -18.92
CA ASP A 216 -9.01 -23.03 -18.43
C ASP A 216 -8.73 -21.90 -17.43
N VAL A 217 -9.04 -20.67 -17.83
CA VAL A 217 -8.92 -19.48 -16.99
C VAL A 217 -9.78 -19.56 -15.73
N ALA A 218 -10.95 -20.19 -15.78
CA ALA A 218 -11.83 -20.31 -14.62
C ALA A 218 -11.23 -21.21 -13.53
N ALA A 219 -10.68 -22.36 -13.93
CA ALA A 219 -9.96 -23.26 -13.03
C ALA A 219 -8.74 -22.59 -12.37
N LEU A 220 -7.98 -21.80 -13.14
CA LEU A 220 -6.85 -21.04 -12.61
C LEU A 220 -7.31 -19.96 -11.62
N ARG A 221 -8.36 -19.19 -11.93
CA ARG A 221 -8.95 -18.20 -10.98
C ARG A 221 -9.38 -18.85 -9.67
N HIS A 222 -10.03 -20.02 -9.74
CA HIS A 222 -10.46 -20.76 -8.56
C HIS A 222 -9.26 -21.22 -7.71
N PHE A 223 -8.22 -21.78 -8.33
CA PHE A 223 -6.99 -22.17 -7.62
C PHE A 223 -6.29 -20.97 -6.94
N CYS A 224 -6.25 -19.84 -7.64
CA CYS A 224 -5.66 -18.59 -7.17
C CYS A 224 -6.49 -17.89 -6.10
N LYS A 225 -7.77 -18.25 -5.97
CA LYS A 225 -8.74 -17.63 -5.07
C LYS A 225 -8.80 -16.12 -5.31
N ASP A 226 -9.01 -15.77 -6.57
CA ASP A 226 -9.11 -14.39 -7.03
C ASP A 226 -10.41 -13.75 -6.52
N ALA A 227 -10.28 -12.76 -5.63
CA ALA A 227 -11.39 -12.06 -4.98
C ALA A 227 -12.29 -11.28 -5.96
N SER A 228 -11.87 -11.10 -7.22
CA SER A 228 -12.70 -10.45 -8.25
C SER A 228 -13.95 -11.27 -8.63
N VAL A 229 -13.92 -12.60 -8.50
CA VAL A 229 -15.05 -13.48 -8.83
C VAL A 229 -16.08 -13.54 -7.70
N GLU A 230 -15.65 -13.49 -6.44
CA GLU A 230 -16.57 -13.53 -5.29
C GLU A 230 -17.35 -12.23 -5.11
N ALA A 231 -16.85 -11.09 -5.57
CA ALA A 231 -17.61 -9.83 -5.54
C ALA A 231 -18.77 -9.81 -6.57
N GLU A 232 -18.68 -10.59 -7.65
CA GLU A 232 -19.77 -10.80 -8.61
C GLU A 232 -20.73 -11.89 -8.12
N ASP A 233 -20.22 -12.99 -7.57
CA ASP A 233 -21.05 -14.07 -6.99
C ASP A 233 -21.75 -13.66 -5.68
N ALA A 234 -21.15 -12.80 -4.83
CA ALA A 234 -21.77 -12.27 -3.62
C ALA A 234 -22.81 -11.17 -3.90
N ARG A 235 -22.82 -10.59 -5.11
CA ARG A 235 -23.96 -9.80 -5.61
C ARG A 235 -25.12 -10.69 -6.03
N ALA A 236 -24.88 -11.97 -6.34
CA ALA A 236 -25.88 -12.97 -6.69
C ALA A 236 -26.30 -13.89 -5.52
N GLY A 237 -25.49 -14.00 -4.46
CA GLY A 237 -25.75 -14.77 -3.25
C GLY A 237 -25.42 -13.96 -2.01
N GLY A 238 -26.37 -13.87 -1.08
CA GLY A 238 -26.19 -13.14 0.19
C GLY A 238 -24.94 -13.55 0.99
N PRO A 239 -24.51 -12.73 1.94
CA PRO A 239 -23.18 -12.80 2.55
C PRO A 239 -22.86 -14.19 3.13
N PRO A 240 -21.62 -14.70 2.99
CA PRO A 240 -21.21 -15.97 3.56
C PRO A 240 -21.20 -15.88 5.10
N ASN A 241 -21.81 -16.88 5.75
CA ASN A 241 -21.87 -17.02 7.20
C ASN A 241 -20.45 -17.19 7.79
N LEU A 242 -19.99 -16.21 8.56
CA LEU A 242 -18.84 -16.34 9.45
C LEU A 242 -19.18 -17.36 10.57
N PRO A 243 -18.22 -18.18 11.05
CA PRO A 243 -18.48 -19.13 12.13
C PRO A 243 -18.83 -18.41 13.44
N HIS A 244 -20.08 -18.60 13.87
CA HIS A 244 -20.64 -18.04 15.10
C HIS A 244 -20.09 -18.73 16.36
N GLY A 245 -19.41 -17.97 17.22
CA GLY A 245 -19.30 -18.28 18.65
C GLY A 245 -20.63 -17.97 19.34
N ALA A 246 -21.24 -18.99 19.96
CA ALA A 246 -22.59 -18.96 20.50
C ALA A 246 -22.76 -17.97 21.67
N GLY A 247 -23.79 -17.13 21.56
CA GLY A 247 -24.28 -16.22 22.59
C GLY A 247 -25.47 -15.41 22.07
N ARG A 248 -26.54 -16.10 21.67
CA ARG A 248 -27.77 -15.48 21.13
C ARG A 248 -28.59 -14.82 22.24
N ALA A 249 -28.72 -13.50 22.18
CA ALA A 249 -29.92 -12.77 22.57
C ALA A 249 -30.26 -11.80 21.41
N GLY A 250 -31.49 -11.89 20.91
CA GLY A 250 -31.87 -11.43 19.57
C GLY A 250 -31.60 -9.97 19.25
N VAL A 251 -30.94 -9.74 18.11
CA VAL A 251 -30.89 -8.43 17.44
C VAL A 251 -31.72 -8.54 16.17
N ARG A 252 -32.88 -7.87 16.19
CA ARG A 252 -33.65 -7.55 14.99
C ARG A 252 -32.80 -6.64 14.10
N ALA A 253 -32.95 -6.81 12.78
CA ALA A 253 -32.46 -5.85 11.81
C ALA A 253 -32.93 -4.43 12.17
N SER A 254 -32.01 -3.59 12.61
CA SER A 254 -32.22 -2.15 12.82
C SER A 254 -31.32 -1.39 11.87
N GLY A 255 -31.94 -0.48 11.11
CA GLY A 255 -31.32 0.31 10.06
C GLY A 255 -30.10 1.10 10.50
N HIS A 256 -29.27 1.39 9.51
CA HIS A 256 -28.21 2.38 9.60
C HIS A 256 -28.81 3.72 10.05
N GLY A 257 -28.47 4.15 11.27
CA GLY A 257 -28.93 5.42 11.80
C GLY A 257 -28.87 5.47 13.32
N ASP A 258 -27.67 5.38 13.89
CA ASP A 258 -27.45 6.15 15.13
C ASP A 258 -26.93 7.53 14.71
N PRO A 259 -27.58 8.64 15.12
CA PRO A 259 -27.04 9.97 14.89
C PRO A 259 -25.70 10.08 15.61
N PRO A 260 -24.70 10.79 15.05
CA PRO A 260 -23.49 11.07 15.81
C PRO A 260 -23.92 11.83 17.06
N SER A 261 -23.71 11.23 18.24
CA SER A 261 -23.72 11.97 19.49
C SER A 261 -22.70 13.08 19.32
N ARG A 262 -23.18 14.31 19.11
CA ARG A 262 -22.37 15.54 19.00
C ARG A 262 -21.69 15.77 20.34
N THR A 263 -20.66 14.99 20.60
CA THR A 263 -19.80 15.14 21.76
C THR A 263 -18.72 16.07 21.26
N HIS A 264 -18.75 17.32 21.76
CA HIS A 264 -17.78 18.34 21.38
C HIS A 264 -16.36 17.82 21.65
N LEU A 265 -15.47 17.97 20.66
CA LEU A 265 -14.04 17.77 20.84
C LEU A 265 -13.56 18.69 21.97
N ASN A 266 -12.82 18.14 22.92
CA ASN A 266 -12.17 18.93 23.96
C ASN A 266 -10.74 19.33 23.51
N ASP A 267 -10.08 20.19 24.28
CA ASP A 267 -8.72 20.67 23.95
C ASP A 267 -7.70 19.52 23.81
N ALA A 268 -7.85 18.46 24.61
CA ALA A 268 -6.98 17.28 24.52
C ALA A 268 -7.22 16.49 23.22
N ASP A 269 -8.47 16.39 22.75
CA ASP A 269 -8.78 15.75 21.47
C ASP A 269 -8.19 16.57 20.31
N PHE A 270 -8.28 17.92 20.36
CA PHE A 270 -7.61 18.80 19.38
C PHE A 270 -6.10 18.61 19.39
N ASP A 271 -5.50 18.48 20.57
CA ASP A 271 -4.09 18.15 20.70
C ASP A 271 -3.74 16.79 20.11
N VAL A 272 -4.59 15.76 20.20
CA VAL A 272 -4.31 14.48 19.52
C VAL A 272 -4.41 14.63 18.01
N VAL A 273 -5.46 15.30 17.52
CA VAL A 273 -5.71 15.45 16.08
C VAL A 273 -4.57 16.23 15.41
N ARG A 274 -4.04 17.30 16.02
CA ARG A 274 -2.97 18.12 15.44
C ARG A 274 -1.65 17.35 15.20
N HIS A 275 -1.43 16.26 15.95
CA HIS A 275 -0.23 15.42 15.79
C HIS A 275 -0.38 14.40 14.67
N ALA A 276 -1.58 14.20 14.12
CA ALA A 276 -1.75 13.31 12.99
C ALA A 276 -1.08 13.91 11.74
N PRO A 277 -0.26 13.15 11.00
CA PRO A 277 0.47 13.66 9.83
C PRO A 277 -0.41 14.39 8.81
N LEU A 278 -1.67 13.96 8.68
CA LEU A 278 -2.66 14.58 7.80
C LEU A 278 -2.99 16.03 8.15
N PHE A 279 -2.94 16.39 9.44
CA PHE A 279 -3.31 17.71 9.95
C PHE A 279 -2.09 18.50 10.42
N ALA A 280 -0.88 17.96 10.20
CA ALA A 280 0.35 18.58 10.65
C ALA A 280 0.57 19.93 9.93
N GLY A 281 0.72 21.00 10.72
CA GLY A 281 0.98 22.34 10.20
C GLY A 281 -0.26 23.17 9.86
N LEU A 282 -1.47 22.68 10.11
CA LEU A 282 -2.68 23.50 10.07
C LEU A 282 -2.74 24.45 11.27
N ALA A 283 -3.23 25.67 11.05
CA ALA A 283 -3.55 26.58 12.13
C ALA A 283 -4.74 26.05 12.96
N ALA A 284 -4.85 26.45 14.22
CA ALA A 284 -5.86 25.90 15.14
C ALA A 284 -7.31 26.17 14.67
N ASP A 285 -7.54 27.34 14.08
CA ASP A 285 -8.80 27.76 13.48
C ASP A 285 -9.12 26.96 12.20
N GLU A 286 -8.12 26.71 11.34
CA GLU A 286 -8.31 25.84 10.17
C GLU A 286 -8.62 24.40 10.57
N LEU A 287 -7.95 23.87 11.59
CA LEU A 287 -8.21 22.53 12.10
C LEU A 287 -9.61 22.43 12.70
N ALA A 288 -10.02 23.43 13.49
CA ALA A 288 -11.36 23.52 14.06
C ALA A 288 -12.44 23.57 12.98
N ASP A 289 -12.26 24.40 11.94
CA ASP A 289 -13.17 24.41 10.79
C ASP A 289 -13.18 23.04 10.09
N LEU A 290 -12.03 22.40 9.90
CA LEU A 290 -11.92 21.13 9.19
C LEU A 290 -12.68 20.00 9.89
N VAL A 291 -12.52 19.88 11.20
CA VAL A 291 -13.18 18.84 12.01
C VAL A 291 -14.58 19.24 12.48
N ASP A 292 -15.05 20.45 12.16
CA ASP A 292 -16.43 20.84 12.45
C ASP A 292 -17.43 19.88 11.78
N GLY A 293 -18.43 19.43 12.54
CA GLY A 293 -19.36 18.40 12.09
C GLY A 293 -18.83 16.95 12.11
N ALA A 294 -17.56 16.72 12.49
CA ALA A 294 -17.07 15.37 12.75
C ALA A 294 -17.73 14.76 13.99
N GLY A 295 -17.91 13.44 13.99
CA GLY A 295 -18.59 12.71 15.07
C GLY A 295 -17.63 11.88 15.90
N ILE A 296 -17.87 11.78 17.21
CA ILE A 296 -17.14 10.82 18.05
C ILE A 296 -17.78 9.44 17.90
N HIS A 297 -16.95 8.44 17.60
CA HIS A 297 -17.33 7.04 17.53
C HIS A 297 -16.52 6.24 18.56
N VAL A 298 -17.19 5.59 19.50
CA VAL A 298 -16.55 4.75 20.51
C VAL A 298 -16.75 3.29 20.13
N SER A 299 -15.67 2.52 20.18
CA SER A 299 -15.68 1.09 19.87
C SER A 299 -15.01 0.31 20.99
N ALA A 300 -15.72 -0.67 21.55
CA ALA A 300 -15.12 -1.59 22.50
C ALA A 300 -14.11 -2.52 21.82
N LYS A 301 -13.15 -3.07 22.56
CA LYS A 301 -12.19 -4.04 22.03
C LYS A 301 -12.88 -5.17 21.25
N ARG A 302 -12.34 -5.51 20.07
CA ARG A 302 -12.86 -6.46 19.07
C ARG A 302 -14.16 -6.04 18.38
N GLN A 303 -14.68 -4.84 18.66
CA GLN A 303 -15.80 -4.32 17.91
C GLN A 303 -15.33 -3.90 16.51
N HIS A 304 -16.10 -4.33 15.53
CA HIS A 304 -15.83 -4.03 14.14
C HIS A 304 -16.26 -2.59 13.80
N ILE A 305 -15.40 -1.87 13.06
CA ILE A 305 -15.62 -0.46 12.68
C ILE A 305 -16.16 -0.38 11.25
N PHE A 306 -15.54 -1.09 10.30
CA PHE A 306 -16.02 -1.24 8.91
C PHE A 306 -15.41 -2.46 8.23
N SER A 307 -16.08 -2.98 7.20
CA SER A 307 -15.63 -4.13 6.41
C SER A 307 -14.93 -3.70 5.13
N ALA A 308 -14.03 -4.53 4.63
CA ALA A 308 -13.56 -4.39 3.26
C ALA A 308 -14.75 -4.45 2.29
N GLY A 309 -14.83 -3.49 1.37
CA GLY A 309 -15.92 -3.35 0.41
C GLY A 309 -17.07 -2.44 0.86
N ASP A 310 -17.19 -2.11 2.15
CA ASP A 310 -18.20 -1.15 2.62
C ASP A 310 -17.96 0.24 1.98
N PRO A 311 -19.01 1.04 1.72
CA PRO A 311 -18.87 2.39 1.21
C PRO A 311 -17.92 3.25 2.07
N ALA A 312 -16.91 3.84 1.44
CA ALA A 312 -15.93 4.69 2.10
C ALA A 312 -16.45 6.13 2.25
N ASP A 313 -17.45 6.30 3.11
CA ASP A 313 -18.15 7.57 3.34
C ASP A 313 -17.53 8.41 4.46
N ALA A 314 -16.49 7.88 5.11
CA ALA A 314 -15.74 8.58 6.16
C ALA A 314 -14.30 8.06 6.24
N PHE A 315 -13.44 8.82 6.90
CA PHE A 315 -12.19 8.34 7.44
C PHE A 315 -12.10 8.70 8.92
N PHE A 316 -11.07 8.22 9.60
CA PHE A 316 -11.04 8.24 11.06
C PHE A 316 -9.70 8.74 11.59
N VAL A 317 -9.75 9.42 12.73
CA VAL A 317 -8.58 9.72 13.59
C VAL A 317 -8.72 8.91 14.87
N VAL A 318 -7.66 8.23 15.28
CA VAL A 318 -7.65 7.58 16.59
C VAL A 318 -7.37 8.65 17.65
N LEU A 319 -8.35 8.91 18.51
CA LEU A 319 -8.19 9.83 19.64
C LEU A 319 -7.56 9.11 20.84
N GLU A 320 -8.08 7.91 21.13
CA GLU A 320 -7.58 7.03 22.19
C GLU A 320 -7.68 5.58 21.75
N GLY A 321 -6.78 4.73 22.26
CA GLY A 321 -6.74 3.30 21.95
C GLY A 321 -6.03 2.99 20.63
N ALA A 322 -6.52 1.97 19.92
CA ALA A 322 -5.92 1.49 18.69
C ALA A 322 -6.88 0.68 17.82
N VAL A 323 -6.66 0.74 16.51
CA VAL A 323 -7.42 0.04 15.48
C VAL A 323 -6.50 -0.90 14.71
N LYS A 324 -6.94 -2.14 14.55
CA LYS A 324 -6.29 -3.14 13.71
C LYS A 324 -6.90 -3.09 12.31
N LEU A 325 -6.07 -2.81 11.31
CA LEU A 325 -6.42 -2.92 9.90
C LEU A 325 -5.95 -4.26 9.36
N PHE A 326 -6.86 -5.03 8.76
CA PHE A 326 -6.56 -6.39 8.33
C PHE A 326 -7.29 -6.80 7.05
N VAL A 327 -6.75 -7.81 6.38
CA VAL A 327 -7.39 -8.50 5.26
C VAL A 327 -7.65 -9.95 5.66
N LEU A 328 -8.79 -10.48 5.24
CA LEU A 328 -9.14 -11.88 5.41
C LEU A 328 -8.84 -12.66 4.13
N SER A 329 -8.26 -13.84 4.25
CA SER A 329 -8.25 -14.81 3.17
C SER A 329 -9.66 -15.42 3.01
N PRO A 330 -9.96 -16.07 1.86
CA PRO A 330 -11.22 -16.79 1.66
C PRO A 330 -11.46 -17.92 2.68
N GLU A 331 -10.41 -18.40 3.34
CA GLU A 331 -10.49 -19.39 4.43
C GLU A 331 -10.73 -18.75 5.80
N GLY A 332 -10.86 -17.42 5.87
CA GLY A 332 -10.98 -16.65 7.11
C GLY A 332 -9.66 -16.42 7.83
N CYS A 333 -8.51 -16.68 7.20
CA CYS A 333 -7.21 -16.38 7.80
C CYS A 333 -6.96 -14.88 7.78
N GLU A 334 -6.67 -14.31 8.94
CA GLU A 334 -6.39 -12.87 9.08
C GLU A 334 -4.91 -12.57 8.80
N THR A 335 -4.65 -11.52 8.01
CA THR A 335 -3.36 -10.85 7.96
C THR A 335 -3.49 -9.38 8.32
N ILE A 336 -2.65 -8.93 9.25
CA ILE A 336 -2.67 -7.55 9.73
C ILE A 336 -1.84 -6.71 8.76
N ILE A 337 -2.44 -5.63 8.27
CA ILE A 337 -1.77 -4.61 7.46
C ILE A 337 -1.10 -3.62 8.40
N GLU A 338 -1.85 -3.02 9.34
CA GLU A 338 -1.32 -2.02 10.27
C GLU A 338 -2.11 -2.01 11.58
N VAL A 339 -1.47 -1.59 12.68
CA VAL A 339 -2.15 -1.26 13.94
C VAL A 339 -2.02 0.25 14.17
N VAL A 340 -3.10 0.97 13.88
CA VAL A 340 -3.17 2.43 13.96
C VAL A 340 -3.49 2.84 15.39
N ARG A 341 -2.73 3.79 15.94
CA ARG A 341 -2.83 4.21 17.35
C ARG A 341 -3.19 5.68 17.47
N ALA A 342 -3.50 6.11 18.69
CA ALA A 342 -3.82 7.50 19.01
C ALA A 342 -2.86 8.50 18.35
N GLY A 343 -3.42 9.55 17.74
CA GLY A 343 -2.68 10.56 16.99
C GLY A 343 -2.37 10.18 15.54
N ALA A 344 -2.96 9.11 15.01
CA ALA A 344 -2.85 8.76 13.60
C ALA A 344 -4.21 8.66 12.92
N THR A 345 -4.23 8.85 11.60
CA THR A 345 -5.41 8.68 10.75
C THR A 345 -5.43 7.29 10.11
N PHE A 346 -6.62 6.85 9.71
CA PHE A 346 -6.77 5.72 8.80
C PHE A 346 -7.97 5.86 7.87
N ALA A 347 -7.88 5.15 6.74
CA ALA A 347 -8.85 5.11 5.66
C ALA A 347 -9.04 6.43 4.88
N GLU A 348 -8.14 7.41 5.05
CA GLU A 348 -8.15 8.67 4.33
C GLU A 348 -8.02 8.48 2.81
N ALA A 349 -7.22 7.52 2.34
CA ALA A 349 -7.14 7.19 0.91
C ALA A 349 -8.47 6.66 0.36
N ALA A 350 -9.26 5.97 1.19
CA ALA A 350 -10.48 5.30 0.76
C ALA A 350 -11.57 6.30 0.34
N ILE A 351 -11.56 7.52 0.88
CA ILE A 351 -12.58 8.55 0.56
C ILE A 351 -12.40 9.15 -0.83
N PHE A 352 -11.24 8.96 -1.47
CA PHE A 352 -10.99 9.41 -2.86
C PHE A 352 -11.29 8.32 -3.87
N ALA A 353 -11.21 7.04 -3.49
CA ALA A 353 -11.56 5.93 -4.36
C ALA A 353 -13.08 5.69 -4.40
N SER A 354 -13.56 5.11 -5.51
CA SER A 354 -14.98 4.71 -5.68
C SER A 354 -15.26 3.25 -5.26
N ALA A 355 -14.26 2.53 -4.77
CA ALA A 355 -14.31 1.07 -4.56
C ALA A 355 -14.51 0.63 -3.09
N GLY A 356 -15.02 1.51 -2.22
CA GLY A 356 -15.21 1.23 -0.79
C GLY A 356 -13.89 1.07 0.00
N TYR A 357 -13.97 0.64 1.25
CA TYR A 357 -12.77 0.40 2.07
C TYR A 357 -11.94 -0.79 1.54
N PRO A 358 -10.60 -0.69 1.50
CA PRO A 358 -9.75 -1.74 0.96
C PRO A 358 -9.44 -2.87 1.95
N VAL A 359 -9.70 -2.65 3.24
CA VAL A 359 -9.37 -3.54 4.36
C VAL A 359 -10.52 -3.52 5.38
N HIS A 360 -10.50 -4.45 6.32
CA HIS A 360 -11.35 -4.42 7.51
C HIS A 360 -10.69 -3.59 8.61
N ALA A 361 -11.52 -2.98 9.47
CA ALA A 361 -11.06 -2.28 10.66
C ALA A 361 -11.79 -2.81 11.91
N GLU A 362 -11.01 -3.16 12.93
CA GLU A 362 -11.51 -3.63 14.23
C GLU A 362 -10.78 -2.90 15.36
N ALA A 363 -11.51 -2.51 16.41
CA ALA A 363 -10.92 -1.93 17.61
C ALA A 363 -9.99 -2.95 18.29
N PHE A 364 -8.70 -2.63 18.35
CA PHE A 364 -7.68 -3.50 18.94
C PHE A 364 -7.70 -3.48 20.48
N GLU A 365 -8.13 -2.34 21.02
CA GLU A 365 -8.44 -2.07 22.42
C GLU A 365 -9.66 -1.14 22.49
N ASP A 366 -10.14 -0.79 23.68
CA ASP A 366 -11.23 0.20 23.78
C ASP A 366 -10.76 1.52 23.15
N THR A 367 -11.51 2.00 22.16
CA THR A 367 -11.03 3.00 21.21
C THR A 367 -12.05 4.14 21.07
N ARG A 368 -11.56 5.38 21.13
CA ARG A 368 -12.31 6.58 20.75
C ARG A 368 -11.79 7.07 19.40
N LEU A 369 -12.70 7.25 18.45
CA LEU A 369 -12.40 7.70 17.10
C LEU A 369 -13.10 9.02 16.81
N LEU A 370 -12.42 9.91 16.09
CA LEU A 370 -13.04 11.01 15.39
C LEU A 370 -13.39 10.54 13.98
N ARG A 371 -14.68 10.48 13.65
CA ARG A 371 -15.19 10.13 12.33
C ARG A 371 -15.39 11.40 11.50
N ILE A 372 -14.67 11.51 10.40
CA ILE A 372 -14.73 12.65 9.48
C ILE A 372 -15.44 12.21 8.21
N HIS A 373 -16.59 12.84 7.90
CA HIS A 373 -17.42 12.48 6.76
C HIS A 373 -16.82 12.96 5.44
N ARG A 374 -16.81 12.06 4.44
CA ARG A 374 -16.27 12.32 3.08
C ARG A 374 -16.87 13.57 2.46
N HIS A 375 -18.19 13.73 2.52
CA HIS A 375 -18.88 14.85 1.88
C HIS A 375 -18.41 16.21 2.41
N ASP A 376 -18.44 16.37 3.73
CA ASP A 376 -18.10 17.64 4.40
C ASP A 376 -16.60 17.94 4.27
N PHE A 377 -15.78 16.89 4.40
CA PHE A 377 -14.35 17.01 4.23
C PHE A 377 -13.95 17.44 2.81
N LEU A 378 -14.53 16.83 1.76
CA LEU A 378 -14.25 17.23 0.37
C LEU A 378 -14.73 18.66 0.07
N ALA A 379 -15.84 19.10 0.70
CA ALA A 379 -16.31 20.47 0.56
C ALA A 379 -15.34 21.49 1.18
N LYS A 380 -14.71 21.16 2.32
CA LYS A 380 -13.69 22.00 2.97
C LYS A 380 -12.36 21.95 2.22
N LEU A 381 -11.96 20.76 1.73
CA LEU A 381 -10.75 20.58 0.93
C LEU A 381 -10.75 21.45 -0.35
N ARG A 382 -11.92 21.62 -0.98
CA ARG A 382 -12.12 22.53 -2.13
C ARG A 382 -11.79 24.00 -1.84
N ARG A 383 -11.95 24.42 -0.59
CA ARG A 383 -11.74 25.81 -0.14
C ARG A 383 -10.32 26.04 0.37
N ASN A 384 -9.56 24.99 0.64
CA ASN A 384 -8.21 25.05 1.20
C ASN A 384 -7.23 24.19 0.39
N PRO A 385 -6.64 24.72 -0.71
CA PRO A 385 -5.71 23.97 -1.54
C PRO A 385 -4.42 23.53 -0.83
N SER A 386 -3.97 24.28 0.18
CA SER A 386 -2.83 23.90 1.03
C SER A 386 -3.09 22.62 1.81
N LEU A 387 -4.30 22.45 2.35
CA LEU A 387 -4.72 21.20 2.99
C LEU A 387 -4.70 20.03 2.00
N ALA A 388 -5.17 20.25 0.77
CA ALA A 388 -5.17 19.23 -0.26
C ALA A 388 -3.75 18.76 -0.63
N LEU A 389 -2.77 19.66 -0.62
CA LEU A 389 -1.36 19.34 -0.81
C LEU A 389 -0.80 18.55 0.40
N GLN A 390 -1.12 18.95 1.63
CA GLN A 390 -0.74 18.21 2.83
C GLN A 390 -1.28 16.77 2.83
N MET A 391 -2.51 16.58 2.35
CA MET A 391 -3.07 15.24 2.15
C MET A 391 -2.26 14.43 1.14
N PHE A 392 -1.87 15.04 0.03
CA PHE A 392 -1.07 14.35 -0.99
C PHE A 392 0.27 13.90 -0.42
N VAL A 393 0.94 14.78 0.35
CA VAL A 393 2.18 14.45 1.06
C VAL A 393 1.98 13.29 2.03
N SER A 394 0.92 13.33 2.85
CA SER A 394 0.61 12.28 3.82
C SER A 394 0.35 10.91 3.15
N LEU A 395 -0.44 10.88 2.08
CA LEU A 395 -0.68 9.66 1.30
C LEU A 395 0.61 9.14 0.64
N GLY A 396 1.49 10.04 0.17
CA GLY A 396 2.78 9.66 -0.42
C GLY A 396 3.74 9.05 0.60
N GLN A 397 3.76 9.58 1.83
CA GLN A 397 4.50 8.97 2.94
C GLN A 397 3.98 7.58 3.26
N TRP A 398 2.66 7.40 3.29
CA TRP A 398 2.05 6.08 3.51
C TRP A 398 2.40 5.11 2.38
N GLN A 399 2.43 5.58 1.13
CA GLN A 399 2.83 4.78 -0.02
C GLN A 399 4.26 4.25 0.14
N LEU A 400 5.20 5.11 0.52
CA LEU A 400 6.58 4.69 0.76
C LEU A 400 6.70 3.71 1.93
N LEU A 401 5.92 3.89 2.99
CA LEU A 401 5.89 2.96 4.13
C LEU A 401 5.43 1.57 3.70
N LEU A 402 4.33 1.49 2.95
CA LEU A 402 3.80 0.22 2.44
C LEU A 402 4.75 -0.42 1.41
N MET A 403 5.36 0.37 0.53
CA MET A 403 6.41 -0.13 -0.37
C MET A 403 7.57 -0.73 0.44
N GLY A 404 8.00 -0.05 1.50
CA GLY A 404 8.96 -0.54 2.50
C GLY A 404 8.64 -1.94 3.01
N GLU A 405 7.41 -2.12 3.49
CA GLU A 405 6.94 -3.40 4.03
C GLU A 405 6.84 -4.50 2.96
N MET A 406 6.27 -4.16 1.81
CA MET A 406 6.20 -5.06 0.66
C MET A 406 7.60 -5.58 0.29
N TRP A 407 8.60 -4.70 0.28
CA TRP A 407 9.97 -5.11 0.00
C TRP A 407 10.53 -6.07 1.02
N GLN A 408 10.29 -5.85 2.31
CA GLN A 408 10.75 -6.78 3.34
C GLN A 408 10.16 -8.17 3.14
N LEU A 409 8.88 -8.25 2.76
CA LEU A 409 8.23 -9.52 2.46
C LEU A 409 8.87 -10.21 1.25
N LYS A 410 9.26 -9.46 0.21
CA LYS A 410 9.99 -10.01 -0.96
C LYS A 410 11.45 -10.35 -0.63
N ALA A 411 12.10 -9.57 0.24
CA ALA A 411 13.55 -9.53 0.41
C ALA A 411 14.09 -10.37 1.56
N GLN A 412 13.43 -10.29 2.70
CA GLN A 412 13.97 -10.78 3.95
C GLN A 412 13.33 -12.10 4.33
N THR A 413 14.14 -12.98 4.91
CA THR A 413 13.62 -14.17 5.58
C THR A 413 12.77 -13.79 6.79
N PRO A 414 11.87 -14.68 7.27
CA PRO A 414 11.12 -14.46 8.51
C PRO A 414 11.93 -13.94 9.69
N ALA A 415 13.14 -14.47 9.91
CA ALA A 415 14.01 -14.05 11.00
C ALA A 415 14.57 -12.64 10.81
N GLN A 416 14.89 -12.26 9.57
CA GLN A 416 15.37 -10.91 9.25
C GLN A 416 14.26 -9.86 9.40
N ARG A 417 13.03 -10.18 8.96
CA ARG A 417 11.86 -9.30 9.18
C ARG A 417 11.57 -9.10 10.66
N LEU A 418 11.71 -10.16 11.45
CA LEU A 418 11.60 -10.06 12.90
C LEU A 418 12.71 -9.16 13.48
N ALA A 419 13.97 -9.39 13.13
CA ALA A 419 15.09 -8.54 13.56
C ALA A 419 14.85 -7.06 13.25
N TRP A 420 14.41 -6.74 12.03
CA TRP A 420 14.09 -5.38 11.64
C TRP A 420 12.93 -4.78 12.45
N THR A 421 11.89 -5.56 12.72
CA THR A 421 10.76 -5.14 13.56
C THR A 421 11.22 -4.81 14.98
N LEU A 422 12.12 -5.61 15.56
CA LEU A 422 12.68 -5.35 16.89
C LEU A 422 13.54 -4.08 16.91
N LEU A 423 14.33 -3.85 15.85
CA LEU A 423 15.14 -2.64 15.69
C LEU A 423 14.30 -1.37 15.60
N LYS A 424 13.09 -1.44 15.03
CA LYS A 424 12.14 -0.32 15.01
C LYS A 424 11.55 0.04 16.38
N LEU A 425 11.56 -0.90 17.32
CA LEU A 425 11.01 -0.70 18.66
C LEU A 425 12.03 -0.12 19.65
N THR A 426 13.29 0.03 19.23
CA THR A 426 14.35 0.64 20.04
C THR A 426 14.81 1.95 19.42
N THR A 427 15.11 2.93 20.27
CA THR A 427 15.79 4.18 19.88
C THR A 427 17.31 4.07 20.02
N ALA A 428 17.81 2.98 20.62
CA ALA A 428 19.24 2.80 20.81
C ALA A 428 19.94 2.54 19.46
N CYS A 429 21.06 3.23 19.26
CA CYS A 429 21.80 3.20 18.01
C CYS A 429 22.96 2.20 18.01
N SER A 430 23.38 1.74 19.20
CA SER A 430 24.53 0.85 19.42
C SER A 430 24.40 0.11 20.76
N GLY A 431 25.11 -1.02 20.89
CA GLY A 431 25.21 -1.77 22.13
C GLY A 431 23.93 -2.53 22.52
N PRO A 432 23.78 -2.90 23.80
CA PRO A 432 22.62 -3.67 24.25
C PRO A 432 21.37 -2.79 24.38
N ALA A 433 20.22 -3.36 24.05
CA ALA A 433 18.92 -2.71 24.20
C ALA A 433 17.91 -3.68 24.80
N THR A 434 17.01 -3.17 25.63
CA THR A 434 15.85 -3.92 26.09
C THR A 434 14.59 -3.24 25.59
N ILE A 435 13.72 -4.02 24.95
CA ILE A 435 12.47 -3.55 24.38
C ILE A 435 11.31 -4.34 24.96
N THR A 436 10.17 -3.69 25.11
CA THR A 436 8.93 -4.34 25.51
C THR A 436 8.00 -4.43 24.31
N LEU A 437 7.62 -5.64 23.92
CA LEU A 437 6.57 -5.87 22.95
C LEU A 437 5.24 -5.40 23.53
N ARG A 438 4.74 -4.28 23.01
CA ARG A 438 3.41 -3.76 23.34
C ARG A 438 2.29 -4.65 22.80
N ASP A 439 2.52 -5.26 21.63
CA ASP A 439 1.55 -6.15 20.98
C ASP A 439 1.82 -7.63 21.33
N PRO A 440 0.78 -8.48 21.42
CA PRO A 440 0.95 -9.92 21.57
C PRO A 440 1.79 -10.52 20.44
N LYS A 441 2.56 -11.57 20.74
CA LYS A 441 3.41 -12.25 19.74
C LYS A 441 2.63 -12.74 18.51
N SER A 442 1.37 -13.16 18.67
CA SER A 442 0.51 -13.53 17.55
C SER A 442 0.24 -12.36 16.59
N VAL A 443 0.06 -11.15 17.12
CA VAL A 443 -0.13 -9.91 16.35
C VAL A 443 1.16 -9.54 15.65
N VAL A 444 2.31 -9.65 16.34
CA VAL A 444 3.63 -9.44 15.72
C VAL A 444 3.85 -10.42 14.56
N ALA A 445 3.53 -11.69 14.74
CA ALA A 445 3.63 -12.72 13.70
C ALA A 445 2.75 -12.38 12.48
N ALA A 446 1.48 -12.06 12.71
CA ALA A 446 0.54 -11.69 11.66
C ALA A 446 1.00 -10.43 10.90
N ARG A 447 1.53 -9.42 11.61
CA ARG A 447 2.05 -8.19 11.00
C ARG A 447 3.25 -8.46 10.09
N ILE A 448 4.19 -9.32 10.48
CA ILE A 448 5.36 -9.66 9.63
C ILE A 448 5.09 -10.80 8.64
N GLY A 449 3.82 -11.21 8.51
CA GLY A 449 3.37 -12.21 7.52
C GLY A 449 3.90 -13.61 7.79
N ILE A 450 3.97 -14.04 9.06
CA ILE A 450 4.39 -15.41 9.44
C ILE A 450 3.45 -16.02 10.46
N THR A 451 3.47 -17.35 10.57
CA THR A 451 2.67 -18.05 11.59
C THR A 451 3.30 -17.90 12.99
N PRO A 452 2.54 -18.04 14.09
CA PRO A 452 3.09 -18.02 15.44
C PRO A 452 4.23 -19.05 15.67
N GLU A 453 4.15 -20.23 15.05
CA GLU A 453 5.20 -21.26 15.13
C GLU A 453 6.45 -20.81 14.37
N SER A 454 6.26 -20.14 13.23
CA SER A 454 7.36 -19.55 12.45
C SER A 454 8.03 -18.41 13.20
N LEU A 455 7.27 -17.63 13.98
CA LEU A 455 7.82 -16.61 14.87
C LEU A 455 8.69 -17.23 15.97
N SER A 456 8.21 -18.30 16.63
CA SER A 456 9.03 -19.01 17.62
C SER A 456 10.35 -19.50 17.03
N ARG A 457 10.32 -20.09 15.82
CA ARG A 457 11.54 -20.51 15.11
C ARG A 457 12.46 -19.33 14.78
N ALA A 458 11.90 -18.20 14.36
CA ALA A 458 12.65 -16.97 14.10
C ALA A 458 13.32 -16.44 15.36
N LEU A 459 12.61 -16.39 16.50
CA LEU A 459 13.17 -16.00 17.80
C LEU A 459 14.32 -16.94 18.21
N THR A 460 14.17 -18.25 18.07
CA THR A 460 15.26 -19.21 18.35
C THR A 460 16.49 -18.93 17.48
N ARG A 461 16.30 -18.55 16.21
CA ARG A 461 17.42 -18.18 15.33
C ARG A 461 18.09 -16.87 15.76
N LEU A 462 17.32 -15.90 16.23
CA LEU A 462 17.85 -14.64 16.75
C LEU A 462 18.52 -14.79 18.13
N ALA A 463 18.16 -15.82 18.91
CA ALA A 463 18.85 -16.13 20.17
C ALA A 463 20.34 -16.40 19.97
N ASN A 464 20.73 -17.00 18.84
CA ASN A 464 22.15 -17.18 18.47
C ASN A 464 22.89 -15.86 18.23
N LEU A 465 22.17 -14.75 18.02
CA LEU A 465 22.71 -13.40 17.85
C LEU A 465 22.59 -12.56 19.14
N GLY A 466 22.26 -13.18 20.26
CA GLY A 466 22.09 -12.50 21.54
C GLY A 466 20.73 -11.81 21.72
N VAL A 467 19.69 -12.25 21.01
CA VAL A 467 18.30 -11.82 21.26
C VAL A 467 17.61 -12.78 22.22
N GLU A 468 17.48 -12.39 23.48
CA GLU A 468 16.75 -13.14 24.50
C GLU A 468 15.30 -12.66 24.62
N THR A 469 14.38 -13.57 24.94
CA THR A 469 12.96 -13.22 25.14
C THR A 469 12.48 -13.71 26.50
N ARG A 470 11.95 -12.80 27.31
CA ARG A 470 11.35 -13.07 28.63
C ARG A 470 9.94 -12.50 28.66
N GLY A 471 8.93 -13.34 28.41
CA GLY A 471 7.56 -12.88 28.25
C GLY A 471 7.41 -11.93 27.05
N ASN A 472 7.05 -10.67 27.32
CA ASN A 472 6.97 -9.59 26.33
C ASN A 472 8.24 -8.73 26.28
N GLU A 473 9.19 -8.93 27.20
CA GLU A 473 10.47 -8.22 27.18
C GLU A 473 11.45 -8.97 26.29
N ILE A 474 12.14 -8.23 25.42
CA ILE A 474 13.18 -8.74 24.53
C ILE A 474 14.46 -7.97 24.81
N THR A 475 15.52 -8.70 25.12
CA THR A 475 16.86 -8.13 25.32
C THR A 475 17.70 -8.44 24.10
N ILE A 476 18.31 -7.42 23.53
CA ILE A 476 19.21 -7.46 22.38
C ILE A 476 20.61 -7.19 22.92
N ALA A 477 21.54 -8.11 22.76
CA ALA A 477 22.91 -7.95 23.23
C ALA A 477 23.73 -6.94 22.41
N SER A 478 23.49 -6.87 21.09
CA SER A 478 24.22 -6.04 20.14
C SER A 478 23.28 -5.56 19.02
N ILE A 479 22.99 -4.26 19.00
CA ILE A 479 22.18 -3.64 17.94
C ILE A 479 22.89 -3.71 16.59
N GLU A 480 24.23 -3.61 16.58
CA GLU A 480 25.05 -3.65 15.39
C GLU A 480 24.96 -5.00 14.67
N ASP A 481 25.05 -6.11 15.42
CA ASP A 481 24.96 -7.44 14.84
C ASP A 481 23.55 -7.74 14.35
N LEU A 482 22.53 -7.25 15.08
CA LEU A 482 21.14 -7.38 14.66
C LEU A 482 20.84 -6.55 13.39
N ARG A 483 21.42 -5.35 13.25
CA ARG A 483 21.33 -4.52 12.03
C ARG A 483 21.98 -5.21 10.84
N ARG A 484 23.21 -5.71 11.01
CA ARG A 484 23.90 -6.49 9.97
C ARG A 484 23.09 -7.71 9.53
N PHE A 485 22.50 -8.43 10.47
CA PHE A 485 21.65 -9.59 10.15
C PHE A 485 20.37 -9.18 9.39
N ALA A 486 19.75 -8.06 9.78
CA ALA A 486 18.57 -7.50 9.12
C ALA A 486 18.86 -6.89 7.73
N GLY A 487 20.13 -6.71 7.36
CA GLY A 487 20.54 -6.05 6.12
C GLY A 487 20.42 -4.53 6.18
N LEU A 488 20.72 -3.94 7.34
CA LEU A 488 20.72 -2.49 7.62
C LEU A 488 22.12 -1.95 7.90
#